data_AF-A0A9D4XWT0-F1
#
_entry.id   AF-A0A9D4XWT0-F1
#
_cell.length_a   1.000
_cell.length_b   1.000
_cell.length_c   1.000
_cell.angle_alpha   90.00
_cell.angle_beta   90.00
_cell.angle_gamma   90.00
#
_symmetry.space_group_name_H-M   'P 1'
#
loop_
_entity.id
_entity.type
_entity.pdbx_description
1 polymer ?
#
loop_
_entity_poly.entity_id
_entity_poly.type
_entity_poly.pdbx_seq_one_letter_code
_entity_poly.pdbx_strand_id
1 'polypeptide(L)'
;MCYANNVSQINGMDMWSNVDVEDMLPPQYKKGLGRPKKLRFREHDETGSRMRRSGVAYRCTKCDKFGHNSRKCQRNEQDPNTLKRKRKTPMKKASSSGVEGVSEQMLLKVCLKQILLKMVGMTQI
;
A
#
# COMPACT_ATOMS: atom_id res chain seq x y z
N MET A 1 -40.83 23.99 -19.83
CA MET A 1 -41.32 23.45 -18.54
C MET A 1 -40.76 22.04 -18.38
N CYS A 2 -39.72 21.85 -17.56
CA CYS A 2 -38.86 20.66 -17.57
C CYS A 2 -39.40 19.45 -16.77
N TYR A 3 -40.59 19.56 -16.18
CA TYR A 3 -41.15 18.56 -15.27
C TYR A 3 -42.64 18.32 -15.55
N ALA A 4 -42.99 18.09 -16.81
CA ALA A 4 -44.38 17.82 -17.20
C ALA A 4 -44.86 16.42 -16.74
N ASN A 5 -43.92 15.52 -16.43
CA ASN A 5 -44.22 14.13 -16.16
C ASN A 5 -43.85 13.81 -14.71
N ASN A 6 -44.85 13.66 -13.85
CA ASN A 6 -44.64 13.17 -12.49
C ASN A 6 -44.62 11.65 -12.52
N VAL A 7 -43.49 11.05 -12.13
CA VAL A 7 -43.43 9.62 -11.84
C VAL A 7 -44.11 9.40 -10.50
N SER A 8 -45.20 8.64 -10.50
CA SER A 8 -45.88 8.26 -9.25
C SER A 8 -45.01 7.31 -8.44
N GLN A 9 -45.19 7.30 -7.12
CA GLN A 9 -44.48 6.38 -6.24
C GLN A 9 -44.83 4.94 -6.60
N ILE A 10 -43.82 4.07 -6.64
CA ILE A 10 -44.01 2.63 -6.82
C ILE A 10 -44.57 2.07 -5.51
N ASN A 11 -45.57 1.18 -5.61
CA ASN A 11 -46.16 0.51 -4.47
C ASN A 11 -45.08 -0.21 -3.63
N GLY A 12 -45.18 -0.07 -2.31
CA GLY A 12 -44.29 -0.75 -1.36
C GLY A 12 -44.47 -2.27 -1.38
N MET A 13 -43.50 -2.96 -0.77
CA MET A 13 -43.47 -4.43 -0.67
C MET A 13 -44.72 -5.01 0.02
N ASP A 14 -45.36 -4.22 0.87
CA ASP A 14 -46.60 -4.51 1.60
C ASP A 14 -47.83 -4.68 0.71
N MET A 15 -47.86 -4.03 -0.46
CA MET A 15 -48.95 -4.18 -1.44
C MET A 15 -48.68 -5.24 -2.50
N TRP A 16 -47.55 -5.95 -2.43
CA TRP A 16 -47.26 -7.02 -3.38
C TRP A 16 -47.98 -8.31 -2.96
N SER A 17 -48.56 -9.01 -3.93
CA SER A 17 -49.19 -10.32 -3.69
C SER A 17 -48.15 -11.32 -3.20
N ASN A 18 -48.43 -12.05 -2.12
CA ASN A 18 -47.64 -13.21 -1.73
C ASN A 18 -47.89 -14.32 -2.76
N VAL A 19 -46.85 -14.67 -3.51
CA VAL A 19 -46.91 -15.73 -4.52
C VAL A 19 -46.00 -16.85 -4.04
N ASP A 20 -46.53 -18.06 -3.92
CA ASP A 20 -45.75 -19.25 -3.57
C ASP A 20 -44.93 -19.67 -4.80
N VAL A 21 -43.80 -19.01 -5.00
CA VAL A 21 -42.83 -19.30 -6.07
C VAL A 21 -41.64 -20.03 -5.45
N GLU A 22 -41.14 -21.04 -6.15
CA GLU A 22 -39.91 -21.72 -5.75
C GLU A 22 -38.76 -20.71 -5.64
N ASP A 23 -37.94 -20.85 -4.59
CA ASP A 23 -36.82 -19.95 -4.36
C ASP A 23 -35.88 -19.95 -5.57
N MET A 24 -35.75 -18.78 -6.20
CA MET A 24 -34.87 -18.60 -7.34
C MET A 24 -33.43 -18.91 -6.93
N LEU A 25 -32.87 -20.00 -7.45
CA LEU A 25 -31.47 -20.33 -7.21
C LEU A 25 -30.58 -19.21 -7.78
N PRO A 26 -29.48 -18.87 -7.08
CA PRO A 26 -28.55 -17.88 -7.59
C PRO A 26 -27.99 -18.34 -8.94
N PRO A 27 -27.65 -17.40 -9.85
CA PRO A 27 -27.01 -17.75 -11.09
C PRO A 27 -25.71 -18.52 -10.82
N GLN A 28 -25.45 -19.54 -11.63
CA GLN A 28 -24.25 -20.36 -11.49
C GLN A 28 -23.00 -19.48 -11.64
N TYR A 29 -22.21 -19.40 -10.57
CA TYR A 29 -20.96 -18.65 -10.58
C TYR A 29 -19.91 -19.34 -11.44
N LYS A 30 -19.46 -18.66 -12.51
CA LYS A 30 -18.31 -19.08 -13.31
C LYS A 30 -17.09 -18.27 -12.89
N LYS A 31 -16.03 -18.95 -12.44
CA LYS A 31 -14.72 -18.31 -12.23
C LYS A 31 -14.18 -17.84 -13.58
N GLY A 32 -14.01 -16.53 -13.74
CA GLY A 32 -13.30 -15.99 -14.90
C GLY A 32 -11.86 -16.49 -14.95
N LEU A 33 -11.27 -16.49 -16.15
CA LEU A 33 -9.82 -16.66 -16.31
C LEU A 33 -9.13 -15.63 -15.43
N GLY A 34 -8.33 -16.10 -14.46
CA GLY A 34 -7.67 -15.24 -13.50
C GLY A 34 -6.76 -14.21 -14.18
N ARG A 35 -6.38 -13.17 -13.45
CA ARG A 35 -5.47 -12.15 -13.96
C ARG A 35 -4.17 -12.80 -14.46
N PRO A 36 -3.72 -12.54 -15.71
CA PRO A 36 -2.46 -13.07 -16.19
C PRO A 36 -1.32 -12.62 -15.26
N LYS A 37 -0.39 -13.54 -15.01
CA LYS A 37 0.73 -13.32 -14.10
C LYS A 37 1.55 -12.13 -14.59
N LYS A 38 1.77 -11.12 -13.73
CA LYS A 38 2.61 -9.93 -14.02
C LYS A 38 4.12 -10.25 -14.08
N LEU A 39 4.50 -11.44 -14.50
CA LEU A 39 5.91 -11.81 -14.63
C LEU A 39 6.38 -11.46 -16.04
N ARG A 40 7.34 -10.55 -16.14
CA ARG A 40 8.03 -10.22 -17.39
C ARG A 40 8.93 -11.40 -17.77
N PHE A 41 8.86 -11.87 -19.02
CA PHE A 41 9.90 -12.73 -19.58
C PHE A 41 11.19 -11.92 -19.74
N ARG A 42 12.30 -12.43 -19.21
CA ARG A 42 13.63 -11.84 -19.41
C ARG A 42 14.24 -12.42 -20.68
N GLU A 43 14.85 -11.57 -21.49
CA GLU A 43 15.63 -11.98 -22.66
C GLU A 43 16.99 -12.54 -22.22
N HIS A 44 17.63 -13.36 -23.08
CA HIS A 44 18.88 -14.06 -22.78
C HIS A 44 20.03 -13.12 -22.40
N ASP A 45 20.06 -11.90 -22.96
CA ASP A 45 21.12 -10.91 -22.72
C ASP A 45 20.84 -9.97 -21.54
N GLU A 46 19.66 -10.09 -20.90
CA GLU A 46 19.38 -9.29 -19.71
C GLU A 46 20.10 -9.89 -18.49
N THR A 47 21.05 -9.13 -17.93
CA THR A 47 21.77 -9.51 -16.71
C THR A 47 20.81 -9.76 -15.53
N GLY A 48 20.45 -11.04 -15.33
CA GLY A 48 19.63 -11.53 -14.21
C GLY A 48 20.40 -11.61 -12.89
N SER A 49 21.67 -11.22 -12.89
CA SER A 49 22.51 -11.24 -11.70
C SER A 49 21.94 -10.27 -10.68
N ARG A 50 21.62 -10.80 -9.48
CA ARG A 50 21.47 -9.97 -8.28
C ARG A 50 22.83 -9.33 -8.00
N MET A 51 23.13 -8.26 -8.73
CA MET A 51 24.34 -7.49 -8.52
C MET A 51 24.31 -7.00 -7.07
N ARG A 52 25.43 -7.17 -6.38
CA ARG A 52 25.57 -6.62 -5.04
C ARG A 52 25.30 -5.13 -5.15
N ARG A 53 24.44 -4.60 -4.27
CA ARG A 53 24.22 -3.16 -4.22
C ARG A 53 25.57 -2.51 -3.89
N SER A 54 26.10 -1.74 -4.84
CA SER A 54 27.34 -0.98 -4.65
C SER A 54 27.21 -0.10 -3.39
N GLY A 55 28.24 -0.08 -2.55
CA GLY A 55 28.27 0.70 -1.31
C GLY A 55 27.70 0.02 -0.05
N VAL A 56 27.15 -1.20 -0.12
CA VAL A 56 26.70 -1.93 1.08
C VAL A 56 27.71 -3.01 1.47
N ALA A 57 28.53 -2.71 2.48
CA ALA A 57 29.38 -3.71 3.12
C ALA A 57 28.53 -4.63 4.01
N TYR A 58 28.42 -5.90 3.64
CA TYR A 58 27.71 -6.90 4.44
C TYR A 58 28.71 -7.78 5.20
N ARG A 59 28.35 -8.14 6.43
CA ARG A 59 29.10 -9.09 7.27
C ARG A 59 28.58 -10.52 7.05
N CYS A 60 29.48 -11.48 7.12
CA CYS A 60 29.14 -12.90 7.11
C CYS A 60 28.29 -13.25 8.33
N THR A 61 27.17 -13.96 8.17
CA THR A 61 26.31 -14.35 9.30
C THR A 61 26.82 -15.52 10.12
N LYS A 62 27.97 -16.10 9.77
CA LYS A 62 28.60 -17.20 10.54
C LYS A 62 29.75 -16.71 11.41
N CYS A 63 30.58 -15.80 10.91
CA CYS A 63 31.79 -15.34 11.59
C CYS A 63 31.90 -13.81 11.75
N ASP A 64 30.86 -13.06 11.39
CA ASP A 64 30.77 -11.59 11.45
C ASP A 64 31.89 -10.78 10.75
N LYS A 65 32.73 -11.42 9.94
CA LYS A 65 33.75 -10.74 9.11
C LYS A 65 33.18 -10.23 7.78
N PHE A 66 33.78 -9.17 7.26
CA PHE A 66 33.46 -8.63 5.92
C PHE A 66 34.15 -9.44 4.80
N GLY A 67 33.74 -9.21 3.55
CA GLY A 67 34.39 -9.76 2.34
C GLY A 67 33.78 -11.07 1.81
N HIS A 68 33.08 -11.83 2.64
CA HIS A 68 32.44 -13.09 2.22
C HIS A 68 31.05 -13.27 2.83
N ASN A 69 30.26 -14.15 2.23
CA ASN A 69 28.93 -14.54 2.73
C ASN A 69 29.03 -15.89 3.46
N SER A 70 28.04 -16.22 4.29
CA SER A 70 27.96 -17.49 5.03
C SER A 70 28.07 -18.75 4.15
N ARG A 71 27.65 -18.65 2.88
CA ARG A 71 27.80 -19.71 1.87
C ARG A 71 29.25 -20.03 1.51
N LYS A 72 30.13 -19.02 1.52
CA LYS A 72 31.57 -19.16 1.21
C LYS A 72 32.44 -18.99 2.46
N CYS A 73 31.85 -19.11 3.65
CA CYS A 73 32.60 -19.00 4.90
C CYS A 73 33.37 -20.29 5.14
N GLN A 74 34.67 -20.18 5.38
CA GLN A 74 35.56 -21.31 5.68
C GLN A 74 35.45 -21.79 7.14
N ARG A 75 34.80 -21.01 8.01
CA ARG A 75 34.63 -21.38 9.43
C ARG A 75 33.42 -22.31 9.57
N ASN A 76 33.64 -23.43 10.26
CA ASN A 76 32.59 -24.41 10.56
C ASN A 76 31.77 -24.05 11.80
N GLU A 77 32.39 -23.36 12.77
CA GLU A 77 31.72 -22.89 13.98
C GLU A 77 31.04 -21.54 13.79
N GLN A 78 29.88 -21.38 14.42
CA GLN A 78 29.10 -20.16 14.41
C GLN A 78 29.49 -19.26 15.58
N ASP A 79 29.78 -18.00 15.30
CA ASP A 79 30.12 -17.02 16.33
C ASP A 79 28.86 -16.67 17.18
N PRO A 80 28.96 -16.68 18.52
CA PRO A 80 27.80 -16.43 19.39
C PRO A 80 27.20 -15.03 19.22
N ASN A 81 27.98 -14.05 18.72
CA ASN A 81 27.50 -12.70 18.44
C ASN A 81 26.57 -12.68 17.21
N THR A 82 26.80 -13.57 16.24
CA THR A 82 25.95 -13.67 15.03
C THR A 82 24.53 -14.12 15.35
N LEU A 83 24.37 -15.02 16.34
CA LEU A 83 23.09 -15.60 16.75
C LEU A 83 22.16 -14.56 17.40
N LYS A 84 22.74 -13.56 18.07
CA LYS A 84 21.99 -12.52 18.79
C LYS A 84 21.41 -11.45 17.86
N ARG A 85 21.78 -11.41 16.58
CA ARG A 85 21.28 -10.41 15.62
C ARG A 85 19.88 -10.77 15.11
N LYS A 86 18.87 -10.02 15.57
CA LYS A 86 17.56 -9.96 14.91
C LYS A 86 17.72 -9.31 13.53
N ARG A 87 17.51 -10.07 12.45
CA ARG A 87 17.37 -9.50 11.11
C ARG A 87 16.08 -8.69 11.08
N LYS A 88 16.16 -7.38 10.80
CA LYS A 88 14.98 -6.62 10.36
C LYS A 88 14.46 -7.31 9.09
N THR A 89 13.25 -7.86 9.16
CA THR A 89 12.56 -8.37 7.96
C THR A 89 12.44 -7.23 6.96
N PRO A 90 12.64 -7.47 5.65
CA PRO A 90 12.36 -6.44 4.66
C PRO A 90 10.88 -6.06 4.79
N MET A 91 10.62 -4.84 5.24
CA MET A 91 9.28 -4.27 5.30
C MET A 91 8.68 -4.40 3.89
N LYS A 92 7.55 -5.11 3.76
CA LYS A 92 6.75 -5.04 2.53
C LYS A 92 6.46 -3.55 2.31
N LYS A 93 6.92 -3.00 1.18
CA LYS A 93 6.58 -1.62 0.82
C LYS A 93 5.06 -1.57 0.65
N ALA A 94 4.37 -0.90 1.56
CA ALA A 94 2.99 -0.49 1.34
C ALA A 94 2.99 0.46 0.14
N SER A 95 2.09 0.23 -0.81
CA SER A 95 1.81 1.16 -1.90
C SER A 95 1.30 2.47 -1.31
N SER A 96 2.09 3.53 -1.40
CA SER A 96 1.66 4.89 -1.06
C SER A 96 0.78 5.44 -2.16
N SER A 97 -0.53 5.28 -2.03
CA SER A 97 -1.49 6.23 -2.60
C SER A 97 -1.95 7.11 -1.44
N GLY A 98 -1.32 8.27 -1.31
CA GLY A 98 -1.58 9.19 -0.20
C GLY A 98 -1.42 10.64 -0.65
N VAL A 99 -2.54 11.22 -1.04
CA VAL A 99 -2.98 12.60 -0.75
C VAL A 99 -4.51 12.42 -0.56
N GLU A 100 -5.20 12.87 0.48
CA GLU A 100 -5.20 14.18 1.12
C GLU A 100 -5.71 14.04 2.57
N GLY A 101 -5.26 14.91 3.45
CA GLY A 101 -5.69 14.92 4.85
C GLY A 101 -4.83 15.86 5.68
N VAL A 102 -4.70 17.12 5.25
CA VAL A 102 -4.13 18.15 6.13
C VAL A 102 -5.15 18.40 7.23
N SER A 103 -4.84 17.96 8.44
CA SER A 103 -5.70 18.11 9.62
C SER A 103 -6.18 19.55 9.73
N GLU A 104 -7.47 19.76 10.02
CA GLU A 104 -8.12 21.06 10.18
C GLU A 104 -7.34 22.00 11.12
N GLN A 105 -6.71 21.45 12.15
CA GLN A 105 -5.83 22.20 13.06
C GLN A 105 -4.61 22.82 12.37
N MET A 106 -4.08 22.21 11.30
CA MET A 106 -2.97 22.74 10.53
C MET A 106 -3.43 23.91 9.64
N LEU A 107 -4.62 23.85 9.05
CA LEU A 107 -5.22 24.97 8.30
C LEU A 107 -5.50 26.16 9.23
N LEU A 108 -6.06 25.91 10.41
CA LEU A 108 -6.30 26.96 11.41
C LEU A 108 -5.00 27.61 11.88
N LYS A 109 -3.93 26.82 12.08
CA LYS A 109 -2.60 27.35 12.45
C LYS A 109 -1.99 28.21 11.34
N VAL A 110 -2.09 27.79 10.08
CA VAL A 110 -1.61 28.59 8.93
C VAL A 110 -2.40 29.91 8.82
N CYS A 111 -3.72 29.84 8.98
CA CYS A 111 -4.60 31.01 8.91
C CYS A 111 -4.32 32.02 10.03
N LEU A 112 -4.19 31.55 11.29
CA LEU A 112 -3.85 32.42 12.42
C LEU A 112 -2.49 33.09 12.24
N LYS A 113 -1.49 32.36 11.74
CA LYS A 113 -0.15 32.91 11.49
C LYS A 113 -0.19 34.03 10.43
N GLN A 114 -0.98 33.85 9.37
CA GLN A 114 -1.16 34.87 8.34
C GLN A 114 -1.88 36.11 8.85
N ILE A 115 -2.86 35.95 9.74
CA ILE A 115 -3.58 37.06 10.39
C ILE A 115 -2.63 37.84 11.30
N LEU A 116 -1.86 37.17 12.15
CA LEU A 116 -0.89 37.82 13.05
C LEU A 116 0.19 38.59 12.28
N LEU A 117 0.72 38.04 11.17
CA LEU A 117 1.67 38.78 10.33
C LEU A 117 1.06 40.04 9.73
N LYS A 118 -0.22 40.01 9.34
CA LYS A 118 -0.93 41.19 8.84
C LYS A 118 -1.17 42.23 9.94
N MET A 119 -1.48 41.80 11.17
CA MET A 119 -1.66 42.71 12.30
C MET A 119 -0.36 43.39 12.71
N VAL A 120 0.77 42.68 12.70
CA VAL A 120 2.11 43.25 12.97
C VAL A 120 2.55 44.22 11.86
N GLY A 121 2.12 43.99 10.62
CA GLY A 121 2.41 44.87 9.49
C GLY A 121 1.61 46.17 9.47
N MET A 122 0.53 46.30 10.26
CA MET A 122 -0.31 47.51 10.32
C MET A 122 0.11 48.50 11.41
N THR A 123 1.07 48.14 12.26
CA THR A 123 1.57 48.98 13.36
C THR A 123 2.87 49.72 13.04
N GLN A 124 3.29 49.76 11.77
CA GLN A 124 4.40 50.60 11.29
C GLN A 124 3.92 51.55 10.19
N ILE A 125 3.01 52.46 10.56
CA ILE A 125 2.85 53.80 9.97
C ILE A 125 2.67 54.77 11.12
#